data_AF-A0A1Q2YKK8-F1
#
_entry.id   AF-A0A1Q2YKK8-F1
#
_cell.length_a   1.000
_cell.length_b   1.000
_cell.length_c   1.000
_cell.angle_alpha   90.00
_cell.angle_beta   90.00
_cell.angle_gamma   90.00
#
_symmetry.space_group_name_H-M   'P 1'
#
loop_
_entity.id
_entity.type
_entity.pdbx_description
1 polymer ?
#
loop_
_entity_poly.entity_id
_entity_poly.type
_entity_poly.pdbx_seq_one_letter_code
_entity_poly.pdbx_strand_id
1 'polypeptide(L)'
;MENSNLSEYGDYLSKSFNAGELANRLLLETNNTQDSEIELETSIKKLDFDISDLNSKIDDSVRENSGLLIEEFAQVEEFKDEIKKIQPSVNQLNNSFQRLEDEIIKPYNECVNLQMALKKVHQTNKLLRSLTFAIYLINKIEEIDKSENNLSVKPFKQLYNLSTLLRELTSYINNPSLKLIKLIRDYVQFSEILIKRCQNVIQVQIRNLLKFPIQEYVTNTAGAGSDQDAEKKVHEVYQVGR
;
A
#
# COMPACT_ATOMS: atom_id res chain seq x y z
N MET A 1 37.80 -32.16 46.02
CA MET A 1 39.20 -32.61 46.25
C MET A 1 39.72 -32.88 44.84
N GLU A 2 40.75 -32.22 44.31
CA GLU A 2 41.69 -31.24 44.88
C GLU A 2 41.88 -30.06 43.91
N ASN A 3 41.70 -28.81 44.36
CA ASN A 3 42.13 -27.62 43.61
C ASN A 3 43.43 -27.01 44.20
N SER A 4 44.10 -27.73 45.11
CA SER A 4 45.23 -27.19 45.88
C SER A 4 46.59 -27.32 45.18
N ASN A 5 46.77 -28.35 44.35
CA ASN A 5 48.08 -28.67 43.73
C ASN A 5 48.44 -27.82 42.50
N LEU A 6 47.51 -27.02 41.97
CA LEU A 6 47.72 -26.15 40.81
C LEU A 6 47.59 -24.64 41.09
N SER A 7 47.24 -24.25 42.33
CA SER A 7 47.11 -22.83 42.69
C SER A 7 48.43 -22.06 42.60
N GLU A 8 49.56 -22.76 42.76
CA GLU A 8 50.92 -22.23 42.62
C GLU A 8 51.25 -21.84 41.17
N TYR A 9 50.52 -22.41 40.20
CA TYR A 9 50.64 -22.12 38.77
C TYR A 9 49.57 -21.14 38.24
N GLY A 10 48.82 -20.47 39.13
CA GLY A 10 47.70 -19.60 38.76
C GLY A 10 48.07 -18.46 37.78
N ASP A 11 49.29 -17.94 37.86
CA ASP A 11 49.79 -16.88 36.98
C ASP A 11 49.87 -17.31 35.51
N TYR A 12 50.24 -18.57 35.26
CA TYR A 12 50.31 -19.16 33.91
C TYR A 12 48.93 -19.34 33.27
N LEU A 13 47.87 -19.41 34.08
CA LEU A 13 46.47 -19.55 33.63
C LEU A 13 45.77 -18.19 33.43
N SER A 14 46.46 -17.07 33.69
CA SER A 14 45.88 -15.73 33.59
C SER A 14 45.68 -15.28 32.13
N LYS A 15 44.55 -14.63 31.84
CA LYS A 15 44.25 -14.07 30.49
C LYS A 15 45.18 -12.94 30.06
N SER A 16 46.07 -12.48 30.95
CA SER A 16 47.05 -11.43 30.73
C SER A 16 48.48 -11.93 30.88
N PHE A 17 48.71 -13.25 30.79
CA PHE A 17 50.03 -13.85 30.93
C PHE A 17 51.07 -13.20 29.99
N ASN A 18 52.16 -12.72 30.58
CA ASN A 18 53.28 -12.11 29.88
C ASN A 18 54.57 -12.83 30.25
N ALA A 19 55.12 -13.61 29.30
CA ALA A 19 56.35 -14.38 29.49
C ALA A 19 57.57 -13.50 29.84
N GLY A 20 57.62 -12.25 29.34
CA GLY A 20 58.71 -11.32 29.66
C GLY A 20 58.63 -10.79 31.09
N GLU A 21 57.43 -10.50 31.59
CA GLU A 21 57.23 -10.10 32.99
C GLU A 21 57.51 -11.25 33.96
N LEU A 22 57.12 -12.48 33.60
CA LEU A 22 57.43 -13.68 34.37
C LEU A 22 58.95 -13.94 34.40
N ALA A 23 59.62 -13.88 33.25
CA ALA A 23 61.08 -14.04 33.17
C ALA A 23 61.83 -12.98 33.99
N ASN A 24 61.42 -11.70 33.89
CA ASN A 24 61.99 -10.63 34.71
C ASN A 24 61.79 -10.88 36.21
N ARG A 25 60.63 -11.37 36.61
CA ARG A 25 60.34 -11.72 38.01
C ARG A 25 61.21 -12.88 38.49
N LEU A 26 61.33 -13.93 37.69
CA LEU A 26 62.17 -15.10 38.00
C LEU A 26 63.65 -14.73 38.11
N LEU A 27 64.15 -13.77 37.32
CA LEU A 27 65.50 -13.24 37.44
C LEU A 27 65.69 -12.43 38.74
N LEU A 28 64.71 -11.61 39.11
CA LEU A 28 64.72 -10.83 40.35
C LEU A 28 64.58 -11.69 41.63
N GLU A 29 63.96 -12.87 41.52
CA GLU A 29 63.84 -13.84 42.63
C GLU A 29 65.13 -14.65 42.89
N THR A 30 65.95 -14.87 41.87
CA THR A 30 67.15 -15.72 41.94
C THR A 30 68.46 -14.95 42.06
N ASN A 31 68.47 -13.65 41.76
CA ASN A 31 69.66 -12.80 41.78
C ASN A 31 69.55 -11.72 42.87
N ASN A 32 70.67 -11.40 43.53
CA ASN A 32 70.71 -10.33 44.52
C ASN A 32 71.05 -8.99 43.86
N THR A 33 70.35 -7.93 44.26
CA THR A 33 70.54 -6.55 43.77
C THR A 33 71.92 -5.93 44.03
N GLN A 34 72.78 -6.61 44.80
CA GLN A 34 74.14 -6.18 45.11
C GLN A 34 75.22 -6.88 44.29
N ASP A 35 74.86 -7.94 43.54
CA ASP A 35 75.80 -8.68 42.72
C ASP A 35 76.08 -7.93 41.40
N SER A 36 77.33 -8.00 40.93
CA SER A 36 77.78 -7.24 39.74
C SER A 36 77.55 -7.97 38.41
N GLU A 37 77.19 -9.25 38.45
CA GLU A 37 76.89 -10.10 37.29
C GLU A 37 75.56 -10.84 37.55
N ILE A 38 74.80 -11.10 36.50
CA ILE A 38 73.49 -11.78 36.57
C ILE A 38 73.70 -13.28 36.31
N GLU A 39 73.37 -14.12 37.30
CA GLU A 39 73.36 -15.56 37.18
C GLU A 39 72.04 -16.05 36.56
N LEU A 40 72.11 -16.47 35.29
CA LEU A 40 70.97 -17.03 34.56
C LEU A 40 70.75 -18.53 34.85
N GLU A 41 71.81 -19.25 35.23
CA GLU A 41 71.79 -20.71 35.34
C GLU A 41 70.83 -21.20 36.44
N THR A 42 70.76 -20.48 37.57
CA THR A 42 69.84 -20.76 38.67
C THR A 42 68.38 -20.47 38.30
N SER A 43 68.09 -19.41 37.55
CA SER A 43 66.75 -19.15 36.99
C SER A 43 66.30 -20.24 36.02
N ILE A 44 67.18 -20.66 35.10
CA ILE A 44 66.85 -21.68 34.10
C ILE A 44 66.55 -23.02 34.78
N LYS A 45 67.39 -23.45 35.73
CA LYS A 45 67.17 -24.69 36.49
C LYS A 45 65.86 -24.69 37.28
N LYS A 46 65.45 -23.53 37.83
CA LYS A 46 64.16 -23.38 38.52
C LYS A 46 62.99 -23.53 37.54
N LEU A 47 63.07 -22.89 36.37
CA LEU A 47 62.05 -23.01 35.32
C LEU A 47 61.93 -24.44 34.77
N ASP A 48 63.06 -25.11 34.51
CA ASP A 48 63.08 -26.50 34.03
C ASP A 48 62.49 -27.47 35.06
N PHE A 49 62.74 -27.24 36.36
CA PHE A 49 62.11 -27.98 37.44
C PHE A 49 60.60 -27.76 37.48
N ASP A 50 60.14 -26.52 37.43
CA ASP A 50 58.71 -26.16 37.44
C ASP A 50 57.98 -26.79 36.25
N ILE A 51 58.59 -26.80 35.05
CA ILE A 51 58.05 -27.47 33.85
C ILE A 51 57.98 -28.99 34.06
N SER A 52 58.97 -29.61 34.68
CA SER A 52 59.01 -31.05 34.95
C SER A 52 57.93 -31.48 35.95
N ASP A 53 57.76 -30.73 37.04
CA ASP A 53 56.70 -30.97 38.04
C ASP A 53 55.30 -30.81 37.44
N LEU A 54 55.08 -29.75 36.65
CA LEU A 54 53.81 -29.49 35.99
C LEU A 54 53.47 -30.60 34.97
N ASN A 55 54.45 -31.09 34.20
CA ASN A 55 54.26 -32.25 33.32
C ASN A 55 53.91 -33.53 34.10
N SER A 56 54.57 -33.81 35.23
CA SER A 56 54.23 -34.98 36.07
C SER A 56 52.81 -34.86 36.62
N LYS A 57 52.42 -33.70 37.13
CA LYS A 57 51.06 -33.42 37.64
C LYS A 57 50.00 -33.53 36.53
N ILE A 58 50.32 -33.14 35.29
CA ILE A 58 49.44 -33.37 34.13
C ILE A 58 49.31 -34.86 33.83
N ASP A 59 50.42 -35.60 33.75
CA ASP A 59 50.40 -37.04 33.44
C ASP A 59 49.62 -37.84 34.50
N ASP A 60 49.80 -37.51 35.78
CA ASP A 60 49.07 -38.16 36.88
C ASP A 60 47.57 -37.79 36.85
N SER A 61 47.23 -36.51 36.66
CA SER A 61 45.83 -36.06 36.50
C SER A 61 45.14 -36.69 35.27
N VAL A 62 45.86 -36.86 34.16
CA VAL A 62 45.37 -37.53 32.95
C VAL A 62 45.19 -39.03 33.19
N ARG A 63 46.07 -39.69 33.94
CA ARG A 63 45.91 -41.11 34.32
C ARG A 63 44.70 -41.31 35.22
N GLU A 64 44.55 -40.50 36.27
CA GLU A 64 43.44 -40.56 37.22
C GLU A 64 42.09 -40.29 36.54
N ASN A 65 42.01 -39.30 35.65
CA ASN A 65 40.79 -38.90 34.97
C ASN A 65 40.60 -39.54 33.58
N SER A 66 41.44 -40.52 33.23
CA SER A 66 41.44 -41.19 31.91
C SER A 66 40.09 -41.78 31.53
N GLY A 67 39.36 -42.37 32.48
CA GLY A 67 38.02 -42.91 32.26
C GLY A 67 36.99 -41.83 31.89
N LEU A 68 37.00 -40.70 32.60
CA LEU A 68 36.12 -39.56 32.30
C LEU A 68 36.45 -38.93 30.95
N LEU A 69 37.74 -38.78 30.64
CA LEU A 69 38.18 -38.29 29.33
C LEU A 69 37.67 -39.17 28.18
N ILE A 70 37.76 -40.49 28.30
CA ILE A 70 37.25 -41.44 27.30
C ILE A 70 35.73 -41.34 27.16
N GLU A 71 35.00 -41.19 28.27
CA GLU A 71 33.54 -41.03 28.27
C GLU A 71 33.10 -39.72 27.59
N GLU A 72 33.75 -38.59 27.90
CA GLU A 72 33.53 -37.30 27.26
C GLU A 72 33.85 -37.35 25.75
N PHE A 73 34.94 -38.00 25.34
CA PHE A 73 35.25 -38.18 23.91
C PHE A 73 34.19 -39.03 23.20
N ALA A 74 33.68 -40.09 23.83
CA ALA A 74 32.61 -40.92 23.29
C ALA A 74 31.30 -40.13 23.15
N GLN A 75 30.91 -39.35 24.16
CA GLN A 75 29.74 -38.45 24.08
C GLN A 75 29.89 -37.41 22.96
N VAL A 76 31.06 -36.78 22.81
CA VAL A 76 31.34 -35.82 21.73
C VAL A 76 31.25 -36.47 20.35
N GLU A 77 31.62 -37.73 20.21
CA GLU A 77 31.48 -38.48 18.96
C GLU A 77 30.02 -38.87 18.67
N GLU A 78 29.27 -39.31 19.68
CA GLU A 78 27.83 -39.57 19.58
C GLU A 78 27.05 -38.31 19.18
N PHE A 79 27.28 -37.18 19.85
CA PHE A 79 26.66 -35.89 19.49
C PHE A 79 27.01 -35.45 18.06
N LYS A 80 28.24 -35.65 17.59
CA LYS A 80 28.61 -35.38 16.19
C LYS A 80 27.80 -36.23 15.22
N ASP A 81 27.57 -37.50 15.53
CA ASP A 81 26.79 -38.41 14.69
C ASP A 81 25.28 -38.13 14.75
N GLU A 82 24.74 -37.67 15.88
CA GLU A 82 23.38 -37.14 15.95
C GLU A 82 23.20 -35.88 15.10
N ILE A 83 24.15 -34.93 15.19
CA ILE A 83 24.14 -33.72 14.35
C ILE A 83 24.17 -34.09 12.86
N LYS A 84 25.03 -35.05 12.45
CA LYS A 84 25.06 -35.57 11.06
C LYS A 84 23.73 -36.19 10.63
N LYS A 85 22.98 -36.86 11.52
CA LYS A 85 21.64 -37.42 11.21
C LYS A 85 20.58 -36.33 11.02
N ILE A 86 20.67 -35.22 11.78
CA ILE A 86 19.69 -34.12 11.77
C ILE A 86 19.95 -33.14 10.60
N GLN A 87 21.21 -32.94 10.22
CA GLN A 87 21.62 -31.96 9.21
C GLN A 87 20.96 -32.12 7.82
N PRO A 88 20.71 -33.34 7.28
CA PRO A 88 19.92 -33.53 6.07
C PRO A 88 18.49 -32.98 6.19
N SER A 89 17.82 -33.19 7.33
CA SER A 89 16.46 -32.70 7.59
C SER A 89 16.42 -31.18 7.69
N VAL A 90 17.41 -30.56 8.33
CA VAL A 90 17.56 -29.09 8.38
C VAL A 90 17.81 -28.52 6.98
N ASN A 91 18.68 -29.15 6.19
CA ASN A 91 18.94 -28.75 4.81
C ASN A 91 17.68 -28.89 3.93
N GLN A 92 16.92 -29.97 4.08
CA GLN A 92 15.64 -30.16 3.37
C GLN A 92 14.61 -29.10 3.76
N LEU A 93 14.54 -28.72 5.04
CA LEU A 93 13.65 -27.67 5.53
C LEU A 93 14.04 -26.31 4.95
N ASN A 94 15.33 -25.95 4.98
CA ASN A 94 15.84 -24.72 4.37
C ASN A 94 15.56 -24.67 2.86
N ASN A 95 15.80 -25.76 2.13
CA ASN A 95 15.48 -25.86 0.71
C ASN A 95 13.97 -25.72 0.43
N SER A 96 13.11 -26.26 1.31
CA SER A 96 11.65 -26.12 1.19
C SER A 96 11.19 -24.69 1.46
N PHE A 97 11.79 -23.99 2.45
CA PHE A 97 11.52 -22.57 2.70
C PHE A 97 12.00 -21.68 1.56
N GLN A 98 13.20 -21.93 1.01
CA GLN A 98 13.72 -21.17 -0.11
C GLN A 98 12.86 -21.33 -1.36
N ARG A 99 12.38 -22.55 -1.65
CA ARG A 99 11.38 -22.79 -2.71
C ARG A 99 10.07 -22.06 -2.45
N LEU A 100 9.57 -22.05 -1.20
CA LEU A 100 8.35 -21.31 -0.85
C LEU A 100 8.51 -19.80 -1.09
N GLU A 101 9.68 -19.25 -0.74
CA GLU A 101 10.01 -17.85 -0.98
C GLU A 101 10.08 -17.52 -2.47
N ASP A 102 10.77 -18.36 -3.25
CA ASP A 102 10.97 -18.18 -4.69
C ASP A 102 9.70 -18.42 -5.52
N GLU A 103 8.96 -19.49 -5.24
CA GLU A 103 7.79 -19.95 -6.03
C GLU A 103 6.47 -19.30 -5.59
N ILE A 104 6.37 -18.77 -4.36
CA ILE A 104 5.13 -18.16 -3.85
C ILE A 104 5.31 -16.71 -3.44
N ILE A 105 6.26 -16.39 -2.56
CA ILE A 105 6.36 -15.04 -1.97
C ILE A 105 6.77 -14.00 -3.04
N LYS A 106 7.78 -14.28 -3.85
CA LYS A 106 8.21 -13.40 -4.95
C LYS A 106 7.09 -13.15 -5.99
N PRO A 107 6.50 -14.17 -6.64
CA PRO A 107 5.43 -13.94 -7.61
C PRO A 107 4.15 -13.36 -7.00
N TYR A 108 3.85 -13.62 -5.72
CA TYR A 108 2.76 -12.92 -5.02
C TYR A 108 3.01 -11.41 -4.94
N ASN A 109 4.21 -10.99 -4.55
CA ASN A 109 4.58 -9.57 -4.48
C ASN A 109 4.55 -8.90 -5.86
N GLU A 110 4.99 -9.59 -6.92
CA GLU A 110 4.88 -9.13 -8.30
C GLU A 110 3.41 -8.97 -8.73
N CYS A 111 2.56 -9.96 -8.45
CA CYS A 111 1.11 -9.91 -8.70
C CYS A 111 0.45 -8.74 -7.97
N VAL A 112 0.81 -8.48 -6.71
CA VAL A 112 0.30 -7.34 -5.94
C VAL A 112 0.72 -6.00 -6.57
N ASN A 113 1.98 -5.87 -6.99
CA ASN A 113 2.47 -4.68 -7.69
C ASN A 113 1.74 -4.44 -9.01
N LEU A 114 1.55 -5.51 -9.81
CA LEU A 114 0.79 -5.46 -11.06
C LEU A 114 -0.69 -5.12 -10.82
N GLN A 115 -1.31 -5.66 -9.76
CA GLN A 115 -2.67 -5.32 -9.35
C GLN A 115 -2.79 -3.84 -8.97
N MET A 116 -1.81 -3.27 -8.25
CA MET A 116 -1.80 -1.84 -7.93
C MET A 116 -1.65 -0.97 -9.19
N ALA A 117 -0.78 -1.37 -10.14
CA ALA A 117 -0.64 -0.69 -11.42
C ALA A 117 -1.95 -0.74 -12.23
N LEU A 118 -2.57 -1.92 -12.35
CA LEU A 118 -3.84 -2.10 -13.06
C LEU A 118 -4.99 -1.33 -12.40
N LYS A 119 -5.03 -1.25 -11.06
CA LYS A 119 -6.00 -0.44 -10.31
C LYS A 119 -5.86 1.05 -10.63
N LYS A 120 -4.64 1.58 -10.69
CA LYS A 120 -4.36 2.96 -11.12
C LYS A 120 -4.79 3.18 -12.58
N VAL A 121 -4.43 2.28 -13.50
CA VAL A 121 -4.85 2.36 -14.91
C VAL A 121 -6.38 2.33 -15.04
N HIS A 122 -7.07 1.47 -14.30
CA HIS A 122 -8.53 1.40 -14.30
C HIS A 122 -9.17 2.68 -13.75
N GLN A 123 -8.63 3.25 -12.68
CA GLN A 123 -9.08 4.54 -12.14
C GLN A 123 -8.92 5.67 -13.16
N THR A 124 -7.75 5.77 -13.81
CA THR A 124 -7.49 6.75 -14.87
C THR A 124 -8.42 6.55 -16.06
N ASN A 125 -8.67 5.30 -16.48
CA ASN A 125 -9.56 4.99 -17.60
C ASN A 125 -11.03 5.32 -17.27
N LYS A 126 -11.50 5.03 -16.04
CA LYS A 126 -12.82 5.44 -15.57
C LYS A 126 -12.96 6.98 -15.59
N LEU A 127 -11.96 7.70 -15.11
CA LEU A 127 -11.93 9.16 -15.16
C LEU A 127 -11.93 9.69 -16.59
N LEU A 128 -11.13 9.09 -17.49
CA LEU A 128 -11.05 9.46 -18.89
C LEU A 128 -12.39 9.25 -19.61
N ARG A 129 -13.03 8.08 -19.44
CA ARG A 129 -14.37 7.81 -20.00
C ARG A 129 -15.39 8.85 -19.53
N SER A 130 -15.36 9.21 -18.25
CA SER A 130 -16.25 10.25 -17.71
C SER A 130 -15.92 11.65 -18.26
N LEU A 131 -14.65 11.98 -18.44
CA LEU A 131 -14.24 13.21 -19.12
C LEU A 131 -14.70 13.24 -20.59
N THR A 132 -14.57 12.14 -21.33
CA THR A 132 -15.06 12.03 -22.72
C THR A 132 -16.56 12.27 -22.81
N PHE A 133 -17.35 11.71 -21.90
CA PHE A 133 -18.80 11.95 -21.87
C PHE A 133 -19.14 13.40 -21.50
N ALA A 134 -18.43 13.99 -20.52
CA ALA A 134 -18.60 15.41 -20.19
C ALA A 134 -18.26 16.32 -21.38
N ILE A 135 -17.17 16.04 -22.12
CA ILE A 135 -16.79 16.77 -23.34
C ILE A 135 -17.84 16.60 -24.44
N TYR A 136 -18.42 15.40 -24.60
CA TYR A 136 -19.51 15.18 -25.56
C TYR A 136 -20.73 16.06 -25.26
N LEU A 137 -21.15 16.12 -23.99
CA LEU A 137 -22.25 17.00 -23.55
C LEU A 137 -21.91 18.49 -23.76
N ILE A 138 -20.70 18.90 -23.38
CA ILE A 138 -20.16 20.26 -23.59
C ILE A 138 -20.24 20.66 -25.07
N ASN A 139 -19.74 19.81 -25.96
CA ASN A 139 -19.76 20.06 -27.40
C ASN A 139 -21.19 20.19 -27.94
N LYS A 140 -22.13 19.36 -27.44
CA LYS A 140 -23.55 19.44 -27.84
C LYS A 140 -24.25 20.69 -27.31
N ILE A 141 -23.88 21.18 -26.13
CA ILE A 141 -24.36 22.46 -25.59
C ILE A 141 -23.81 23.63 -26.40
N GLU A 142 -22.51 23.63 -26.70
CA GLU A 142 -21.88 24.66 -27.53
C GLU A 142 -22.43 24.70 -28.97
N GLU A 143 -22.76 23.54 -29.56
CA GLU A 143 -23.38 23.46 -30.89
C GLU A 143 -24.73 24.18 -30.93
N ILE A 144 -25.54 24.05 -29.87
CA ILE A 144 -26.84 24.74 -29.73
C ILE A 144 -26.66 26.23 -29.41
N ASP A 145 -25.60 26.60 -28.69
CA ASP A 145 -25.34 27.99 -28.32
C ASP A 145 -24.74 28.82 -29.47
N LYS A 146 -23.76 28.27 -30.19
CA LYS A 146 -23.06 28.90 -31.33
C LYS A 146 -23.97 29.18 -32.53
N SER A 147 -25.07 28.46 -32.67
CA SER A 147 -25.98 28.60 -33.80
C SER A 147 -26.95 29.79 -33.69
N GLU A 148 -26.67 30.77 -32.79
CA GLU A 148 -27.50 31.94 -32.48
C GLU A 148 -29.00 31.62 -32.34
N ASN A 149 -29.26 30.42 -31.83
CA ASN A 149 -30.60 29.87 -31.81
C ASN A 149 -31.52 30.75 -30.98
N ASN A 150 -32.54 31.28 -31.64
CA ASN A 150 -33.59 32.06 -31.02
C ASN A 150 -34.35 31.19 -30.03
N LEU A 151 -33.86 31.10 -28.78
CA LEU A 151 -34.47 30.34 -27.68
C LEU A 151 -35.91 30.78 -27.40
N SER A 152 -36.28 31.98 -27.86
CA SER A 152 -37.62 32.58 -27.78
C SER A 152 -38.54 32.26 -28.98
N VAL A 153 -38.06 31.53 -30.00
CA VAL A 153 -38.87 31.16 -31.18
C VAL A 153 -39.61 29.84 -30.96
N LYS A 154 -40.86 29.81 -31.40
CA LYS A 154 -41.72 28.61 -31.38
C LYS A 154 -41.42 27.72 -32.61
N PRO A 155 -41.43 26.38 -32.48
CA PRO A 155 -41.55 25.62 -31.25
C PRO A 155 -40.24 25.66 -30.44
N PHE A 156 -40.33 25.80 -29.11
CA PHE A 156 -39.19 25.99 -28.18
C PHE A 156 -38.28 24.74 -28.01
N LYS A 157 -38.12 23.93 -29.07
CA LYS A 157 -37.37 22.67 -29.10
C LYS A 157 -35.91 22.85 -28.71
N GLN A 158 -35.28 23.94 -29.12
CA GLN A 158 -33.88 24.24 -28.80
C GLN A 158 -33.70 24.61 -27.32
N LEU A 159 -34.62 25.40 -26.75
CA LEU A 159 -34.67 25.68 -25.31
C LEU A 159 -34.88 24.41 -24.47
N TYR A 160 -35.80 23.53 -24.91
CA TYR A 160 -36.01 22.23 -24.26
C TYR A 160 -34.75 21.35 -24.32
N ASN A 161 -34.16 21.17 -25.50
CA ASN A 161 -32.95 20.37 -25.69
C ASN A 161 -31.77 20.91 -24.85
N LEU A 162 -31.54 22.22 -24.88
CA LEU A 162 -30.49 22.88 -24.12
C LEU A 162 -30.70 22.71 -22.60
N SER A 163 -31.92 22.93 -22.10
CA SER A 163 -32.24 22.73 -20.67
C SER A 163 -32.08 21.27 -20.23
N THR A 164 -32.36 20.31 -21.12
CA THR A 164 -32.19 18.88 -20.86
C THR A 164 -30.70 18.52 -20.76
N LEU A 165 -29.88 18.96 -21.73
CA LEU A 165 -28.43 18.73 -21.74
C LEU A 165 -27.72 19.43 -20.57
N LEU A 166 -28.11 20.65 -20.22
CA LEU A 166 -27.59 21.36 -19.05
C LEU A 166 -27.91 20.59 -17.76
N ARG A 167 -29.14 20.10 -17.59
CA ARG A 167 -29.53 19.28 -16.43
C ARG A 167 -28.73 17.97 -16.36
N GLU A 168 -28.55 17.30 -17.50
CA GLU A 168 -27.77 16.06 -17.60
C GLU A 168 -26.31 16.31 -17.22
N LEU A 169 -25.70 17.37 -17.77
CA LEU A 169 -24.34 17.79 -17.44
C LEU A 169 -24.18 18.16 -15.96
N THR A 170 -25.11 18.93 -15.38
CA THR A 170 -25.09 19.27 -13.94
C THR A 170 -25.16 18.02 -13.06
N SER A 171 -26.04 17.07 -13.40
CA SER A 171 -26.14 15.77 -12.71
C SER A 171 -24.84 14.98 -12.83
N TYR A 172 -24.22 14.97 -14.01
CA TYR A 172 -23.00 14.23 -14.30
C TYR A 172 -21.75 14.80 -13.61
N ILE A 173 -21.61 16.13 -13.57
CA ILE A 173 -20.48 16.82 -12.94
C ILE A 173 -20.51 16.73 -11.41
N ASN A 174 -21.63 16.33 -10.79
CA ASN A 174 -21.67 16.12 -9.33
C ASN A 174 -20.72 15.05 -8.80
N ASN A 175 -20.14 14.21 -9.68
CA ASN A 175 -19.01 13.34 -9.35
C ASN A 175 -17.76 14.16 -8.95
N PRO A 176 -17.22 13.99 -7.72
CA PRO A 176 -16.17 14.86 -7.19
C PRO A 176 -14.87 14.80 -8.01
N SER A 177 -14.52 13.63 -8.55
CA SER A 177 -13.32 13.43 -9.37
C SER A 177 -13.31 14.28 -10.65
N LEU A 178 -14.48 14.64 -11.20
CA LEU A 178 -14.59 15.48 -12.40
C LEU A 178 -14.40 16.97 -12.09
N LYS A 179 -14.89 17.45 -10.94
CA LYS A 179 -14.75 18.87 -10.51
C LYS A 179 -13.29 19.31 -10.32
N LEU A 180 -12.38 18.35 -10.12
CA LEU A 180 -10.94 18.60 -10.06
C LEU A 180 -10.37 19.02 -11.42
N ILE A 181 -10.92 18.54 -12.53
CA ILE A 181 -10.44 18.83 -13.89
C ILE A 181 -10.75 20.28 -14.24
N LYS A 182 -9.72 21.06 -14.59
CA LYS A 182 -9.82 22.49 -14.89
C LYS A 182 -10.91 22.79 -15.95
N LEU A 183 -10.87 22.10 -17.09
CA LEU A 183 -11.84 22.29 -18.18
C LEU A 183 -13.30 22.13 -17.70
N ILE A 184 -13.58 21.13 -16.86
CA ILE A 184 -14.92 20.91 -16.32
C ILE A 184 -15.31 22.03 -15.35
N ARG A 185 -14.39 22.46 -14.48
CA ARG A 185 -14.59 23.55 -13.51
C ARG A 185 -14.90 24.88 -14.21
N ASP A 186 -14.13 25.21 -15.23
CA ASP A 186 -14.30 26.42 -16.03
C ASP A 186 -15.68 26.38 -16.74
N TYR A 187 -16.07 25.21 -17.26
CA TYR A 187 -17.39 25.03 -17.90
C TYR A 187 -18.57 25.05 -16.92
N VAL A 188 -18.41 24.67 -15.64
CA VAL A 188 -19.49 24.80 -14.64
C VAL A 188 -19.95 26.26 -14.56
N GLN A 189 -19.02 27.20 -14.45
CA GLN A 189 -19.34 28.64 -14.41
C GLN A 189 -20.09 29.11 -15.66
N PHE A 190 -19.67 28.65 -16.84
CA PHE A 190 -20.37 28.92 -18.09
C PHE A 190 -21.78 28.31 -18.14
N SER A 191 -21.93 27.08 -17.65
CA SER A 191 -23.23 26.39 -17.60
C SER A 191 -24.25 27.11 -16.70
N GLU A 192 -23.82 27.72 -15.59
CA GLU A 192 -24.69 28.55 -14.74
C GLU A 192 -25.22 29.79 -15.46
N ILE A 193 -24.41 30.41 -16.33
CA ILE A 193 -24.83 31.54 -17.16
C ILE A 193 -25.87 31.09 -18.19
N LEU A 194 -25.65 29.95 -18.85
CA LEU A 194 -26.63 29.36 -19.78
C LEU A 194 -27.94 28.95 -19.09
N ILE A 195 -27.87 28.39 -17.88
CA ILE A 195 -29.07 28.07 -17.08
C ILE A 195 -29.87 29.34 -16.78
N LYS A 196 -29.23 30.43 -16.34
CA LYS A 196 -29.89 31.73 -16.12
C LYS A 196 -30.52 32.29 -17.40
N ARG A 197 -29.83 32.17 -18.54
CA ARG A 197 -30.35 32.57 -19.88
C ARG A 197 -31.61 31.78 -20.26
N CYS A 198 -31.62 30.45 -20.07
CA CYS A 198 -32.81 29.62 -20.25
C CYS A 198 -33.96 30.02 -19.30
N GLN A 199 -33.67 30.23 -18.02
CA GLN A 199 -34.65 30.66 -17.02
C GLN A 199 -35.30 32.00 -17.38
N ASN A 200 -34.50 32.98 -17.84
CA ASN A 200 -35.01 34.29 -18.26
C ASN A 200 -35.98 34.17 -19.44
N VAL A 201 -35.66 33.36 -20.45
CA VAL A 201 -36.57 33.11 -21.60
C VAL A 201 -37.87 32.48 -21.11
N ILE A 202 -37.80 31.43 -20.29
CA ILE A 202 -38.98 30.75 -19.71
C ILE A 202 -39.84 31.75 -18.92
N GLN A 203 -39.24 32.57 -18.06
CA GLN A 203 -39.94 33.59 -17.27
C GLN A 203 -40.64 34.65 -18.13
N VAL A 204 -40.02 35.12 -19.21
CA VAL A 204 -40.64 36.05 -20.16
C VAL A 204 -41.85 35.39 -20.86
N GLN A 205 -41.71 34.14 -21.31
CA GLN A 205 -42.81 33.44 -21.98
C GLN A 205 -43.97 33.14 -21.02
N ILE A 206 -43.70 32.74 -19.77
CA ILE A 206 -44.72 32.55 -18.73
C ILE A 206 -45.48 33.86 -18.47
N ARG A 207 -44.78 34.99 -18.30
CA ARG A 207 -45.43 36.30 -18.13
C ARG A 207 -46.29 36.68 -19.33
N ASN A 208 -45.88 36.34 -20.55
CA ASN A 208 -46.66 36.61 -21.76
C ASN A 208 -47.90 35.71 -21.86
N LEU A 209 -47.84 34.47 -21.37
CA LEU A 209 -49.02 33.59 -21.26
C LEU A 209 -50.01 34.09 -20.19
N LEU A 210 -49.51 34.60 -19.06
CA LEU A 210 -50.33 35.16 -17.98
C LEU A 210 -50.95 36.54 -18.31
N LYS A 211 -50.55 37.17 -19.42
CA LYS A 211 -51.14 38.42 -19.93
C LYS A 211 -52.39 38.22 -20.79
N PHE A 212 -52.74 36.99 -21.16
CA PHE A 212 -53.99 36.72 -21.85
C PHE A 212 -55.14 36.75 -20.82
N PRO A 213 -56.12 37.66 -20.92
CA PRO A 213 -57.24 37.69 -20.00
C PRO A 213 -58.14 36.47 -20.22
N ILE A 214 -58.27 35.64 -19.19
CA ILE A 214 -59.20 34.48 -19.17
C ILE A 214 -60.67 34.94 -19.23
N GLN A 215 -60.93 36.24 -19.06
CA GLN A 215 -62.26 36.83 -18.86
C GLN A 215 -63.13 36.90 -20.13
N GLU A 216 -62.58 36.76 -21.34
CA GLU A 216 -63.36 36.94 -22.59
C GLU A 216 -64.07 35.67 -23.09
N TYR A 217 -63.85 34.51 -22.46
CA TYR A 217 -64.48 33.23 -22.84
C TYR A 217 -65.52 32.69 -21.83
N VAL A 218 -65.74 33.36 -20.70
CA VAL A 218 -66.66 32.87 -19.65
C VAL A 218 -68.00 33.62 -19.63
N THR A 219 -68.13 34.75 -20.32
CA THR A 219 -69.38 35.54 -20.38
C THR A 219 -70.34 35.14 -21.51
N ASN A 220 -69.89 34.38 -22.51
CA ASN A 220 -70.70 34.01 -23.68
C ASN A 220 -71.52 32.70 -23.52
N THR A 221 -71.63 32.16 -22.30
CA THR A 221 -72.48 31.00 -21.96
C THR A 221 -73.58 31.32 -20.94
N ALA A 222 -73.83 32.61 -20.68
CA ALA A 222 -74.87 33.09 -19.75
C ALA A 222 -75.91 34.03 -20.41
N GLY A 223 -75.95 34.10 -21.75
CA GLY A 223 -76.67 35.16 -22.48
C GLY A 223 -77.23 34.77 -23.85
N ALA A 224 -77.69 33.54 -24.03
CA ALA A 224 -78.49 33.15 -25.20
C ALA A 224 -79.57 32.13 -24.77
N GLY A 225 -80.78 32.64 -24.51
CA GLY A 225 -81.95 31.78 -24.30
C GLY A 225 -82.54 31.30 -25.63
N SER A 226 -83.22 30.16 -25.57
CA SER A 226 -84.16 29.64 -26.56
C SER A 226 -83.72 29.65 -28.03
N ASP A 227 -83.24 28.49 -28.50
CA ASP A 227 -83.84 27.91 -29.70
C ASP A 227 -83.86 26.37 -29.60
N GLN A 228 -85.06 25.81 -29.47
CA GLN A 228 -85.29 24.37 -29.57
C GLN A 228 -85.55 24.01 -31.03
N ASP A 229 -84.52 23.81 -31.86
CA ASP A 229 -84.65 23.07 -33.14
C ASP A 229 -83.30 22.83 -33.85
N ALA A 230 -82.49 21.88 -33.34
CA ALA A 230 -81.26 21.45 -34.05
C ALA A 230 -80.83 19.98 -33.83
N GLU A 231 -81.29 19.31 -32.77
CA GLU A 231 -80.75 18.00 -32.35
C GLU A 231 -81.24 16.78 -33.16
N LYS A 232 -81.96 16.98 -34.27
CA LYS A 232 -82.62 15.90 -35.02
C LYS A 232 -82.03 15.57 -36.40
N LYS A 233 -80.80 15.99 -36.71
CA LYS A 233 -80.18 15.80 -38.05
C LYS A 233 -78.75 15.24 -38.12
N VAL A 234 -78.20 14.71 -37.04
CA VAL A 234 -76.84 14.11 -37.04
C VAL A 234 -76.83 12.59 -36.78
N HIS A 235 -77.96 11.99 -36.40
CA HIS A 235 -78.05 10.55 -36.11
C HIS A 235 -78.56 9.66 -37.25
N GLU A 236 -78.61 10.17 -38.49
CA GLU A 236 -79.12 9.44 -39.67
C GLU A 236 -78.12 9.39 -40.84
N VAL A 237 -76.81 9.42 -40.55
CA VAL A 237 -75.74 9.31 -41.57
C VAL A 237 -74.80 8.11 -41.34
N TYR A 238 -75.03 7.31 -40.28
CA TYR A 238 -74.23 6.11 -39.97
C TYR A 238 -74.97 4.77 -40.18
N GLN A 239 -76.12 4.76 -40.86
CA GLN A 239 -76.83 3.52 -41.25
C GLN A 239 -77.46 3.53 -42.67
N VAL A 240 -76.77 4.03 -43.70
CA VAL A 240 -76.91 3.49 -45.08
C VAL A 240 -75.53 3.53 -45.74
N GLY A 241 -74.88 2.37 -45.86
CA GLY A 241 -73.49 2.24 -46.32
C GLY A 241 -73.07 0.78 -46.55
N ARG A 242 -74.04 -0.04 -46.98
CA ARG A 242 -73.89 -1.36 -47.57
C ARG A 242 -74.76 -1.40 -48.83
#